data_AF-A0A4Z0YDT4-F1
#
_entry.id   AF-A0A4Z0YDT4-F1
#
_cell.length_a   1.000
_cell.length_b   1.000
_cell.length_c   1.000
_cell.angle_alpha   90.00
_cell.angle_beta   90.00
_cell.angle_gamma   90.00
#
_symmetry.space_group_name_H-M   'P 1'
#
loop_
_entity.id
_entity.type
_entity.pdbx_description
1 polymer ?
#
loop_
_entity_poly.entity_id
_entity_poly.type
_entity_poly.pdbx_seq_one_letter_code
_entity_poly.pdbx_strand_id
1 'polypeptide(L)'
;MTSCKGRQNEIYDRFKRYSGLPDDHLELFRHLIVKTEHYNQNYDGYSSDEDDEDDEDDEDDEDDEDGVDVGTRYYKADGSEFTLADVPLKSLLNAIEGHIQIHVAEYRRTEVYKRVVEGVHGGRLGPAEQHTLADVPNCYVRDRLMNSTSIDIDPEICDQVRKTVFSGLTPSQIKQYAATIEEMECQAGGRRPAETKEPRRSKEVSDRARIVREIQYSRKICPQEAECIMKQDELLDAIDDTINLAPNPSFTALKMKCLEFDPFLGTGSRRFSVLIPGTLVQKGAEIPMPRGYDIGKDCDIDRDCGQVRAMIKILVRRGHWTIEEFTLALEGPRRGQVSQFLEKRGPRQGKQSSVFPRSWDFFKRRELLGFELTAAPPQKLAREVRELLKLREVDPNRGHKRRGPENLERPRKLRKASNC
;
A
#
# COMPACT_ATOMS: atom_id res chain seq x y z
N MET A 1 -17.72 -10.65 39.45
CA MET A 1 -16.68 -10.35 38.46
C MET A 1 -16.72 -11.44 37.40
N THR A 2 -17.31 -11.17 36.24
CA THR A 2 -17.27 -12.11 35.10
C THR A 2 -15.82 -12.22 34.63
N SER A 3 -15.30 -13.44 34.55
CA SER A 3 -13.93 -13.71 34.10
C SER A 3 -13.69 -13.06 32.73
N CYS A 4 -12.60 -12.32 32.58
CA CYS A 4 -12.23 -11.62 31.34
C CYS A 4 -12.24 -12.54 30.10
N LYS A 5 -12.05 -13.85 30.29
CA LYS A 5 -12.03 -14.87 29.23
C LYS A 5 -13.36 -15.01 28.46
N GLY A 6 -14.48 -14.55 29.00
CA GLY A 6 -15.78 -14.63 28.31
C GLY A 6 -16.02 -13.51 27.29
N ARG A 7 -15.30 -12.40 27.41
CA ARG A 7 -15.65 -11.16 26.70
C ARG A 7 -15.35 -11.21 25.21
N GLN A 8 -14.23 -11.79 24.81
CA GLN A 8 -13.86 -11.94 23.40
C GLN A 8 -14.88 -12.79 22.64
N ASN A 9 -15.33 -13.90 23.24
CA ASN A 9 -16.36 -14.75 22.66
C ASN A 9 -17.68 -14.00 22.51
N GLU A 10 -18.10 -13.22 23.52
CA GLU A 10 -19.33 -12.43 23.43
C GLU A 10 -19.28 -11.40 22.29
N ILE A 11 -18.15 -10.71 22.11
CA ILE A 11 -17.94 -9.75 21.01
C ILE A 11 -18.02 -10.46 19.66
N TYR A 12 -17.38 -11.62 19.57
CA TYR A 12 -17.39 -12.42 18.36
C TYR A 12 -18.78 -12.95 18.02
N ASP A 13 -19.53 -13.42 19.02
CA ASP A 13 -20.90 -13.90 18.84
C ASP A 13 -21.85 -12.80 18.36
N ARG A 14 -21.65 -11.56 18.82
CA ARG A 14 -22.38 -10.40 18.29
C ARG A 14 -21.98 -10.12 16.85
N PHE A 15 -20.69 -10.18 16.52
CA PHE A 15 -20.23 -10.03 15.13
C PHE A 15 -20.84 -11.09 14.22
N LYS A 16 -20.83 -12.36 14.64
CA LYS A 16 -21.52 -13.47 13.96
C LYS A 16 -23.01 -13.16 13.75
N ARG A 17 -23.71 -12.71 14.78
CA ARG A 17 -25.14 -12.37 14.72
C ARG A 17 -25.48 -11.21 13.77
N TYR A 18 -24.67 -10.16 13.75
CA TYR A 18 -25.03 -8.92 13.05
C TYR A 18 -24.39 -8.76 11.66
N SER A 19 -23.30 -9.47 11.37
CA SER A 19 -22.59 -9.37 10.09
C SER A 19 -23.41 -9.87 8.90
N GLY A 20 -24.25 -10.91 9.12
CA GLY A 20 -24.98 -11.59 8.04
C GLY A 20 -24.08 -12.40 7.11
N LEU A 21 -22.87 -12.74 7.55
CA LEU A 21 -21.93 -13.59 6.82
C LEU A 21 -22.26 -15.09 7.04
N PRO A 22 -21.92 -15.96 6.08
CA PRO A 22 -22.09 -17.41 6.24
C PRO A 22 -21.31 -17.96 7.45
N ASP A 23 -21.83 -18.99 8.10
CA ASP A 23 -21.19 -19.59 9.28
C ASP A 23 -19.78 -20.13 8.97
N ASP A 24 -19.58 -20.79 7.82
CA ASP A 24 -18.28 -21.33 7.41
C ASP A 24 -17.22 -20.23 7.25
N HIS A 25 -17.64 -19.07 6.72
CA HIS A 25 -16.80 -17.88 6.60
C HIS A 25 -16.40 -17.34 7.97
N LEU A 26 -17.33 -17.34 8.91
CA LEU A 26 -17.08 -16.90 10.27
C LEU A 26 -16.21 -17.90 11.04
N GLU A 27 -16.33 -19.20 10.83
CA GLU A 27 -15.40 -20.14 11.47
C GLU A 27 -13.98 -20.02 10.91
N LEU A 28 -13.83 -19.81 9.59
CA LEU A 28 -12.53 -19.54 8.98
C LEU A 28 -11.93 -18.24 9.53
N PHE A 29 -12.73 -17.17 9.65
CA PHE A 29 -12.26 -15.90 10.20
C PHE A 29 -11.84 -16.02 11.67
N ARG A 30 -12.61 -16.76 12.47
CA ARG A 30 -12.26 -17.07 13.87
C ARG A 30 -10.93 -17.80 13.97
N HIS A 31 -10.75 -18.82 13.13
CA HIS A 31 -9.50 -19.58 13.04
C HIS A 31 -8.32 -18.68 12.66
N LEU A 32 -8.50 -17.79 11.67
CA LEU A 32 -7.45 -16.87 11.23
C LEU A 32 -7.00 -15.91 12.33
N ILE A 33 -7.93 -15.34 13.10
CA ILE A 33 -7.61 -14.45 14.23
C ILE A 33 -6.78 -15.20 15.28
N VAL A 34 -7.20 -16.41 15.62
CA VAL A 34 -6.53 -17.27 16.61
C VAL A 34 -5.13 -17.65 16.13
N LYS A 35 -5.00 -18.11 14.88
CA LYS A 35 -3.73 -18.46 14.23
C LYS A 35 -2.76 -17.29 14.26
N THR A 36 -3.15 -16.13 13.73
CA THR A 36 -2.29 -14.95 13.64
C THR A 36 -1.78 -14.51 15.00
N GLU A 37 -2.64 -14.48 16.02
CA GLU A 37 -2.24 -14.04 17.37
C GLU A 37 -1.42 -15.09 18.12
N HIS A 38 -1.65 -16.38 17.88
CA HIS A 38 -0.78 -17.43 18.39
C HIS A 38 0.64 -17.31 17.82
N TYR A 39 0.77 -17.11 16.50
CA TYR A 39 2.09 -16.86 15.89
C TYR A 39 2.72 -15.59 16.46
N ASN A 40 1.99 -14.48 16.53
CA ASN A 40 2.54 -13.23 17.08
C ASN A 40 3.05 -13.36 18.52
N GLN A 41 2.47 -14.25 19.34
CA GLN A 41 2.90 -14.46 20.73
C GLN A 41 4.04 -15.47 20.88
N ASN A 42 4.19 -16.41 19.95
CA ASN A 42 5.24 -17.44 20.02
C ASN A 42 6.44 -17.12 19.12
N TYR A 43 6.28 -16.20 18.17
CA TYR A 43 7.32 -15.76 17.24
C TYR A 43 8.11 -14.58 17.83
N ASP A 44 8.66 -14.78 19.03
CA ASP A 44 9.35 -13.72 19.79
C ASP A 44 10.88 -13.73 19.62
N GLY A 45 11.42 -14.51 18.67
CA GLY A 45 12.83 -14.39 18.33
C GLY A 45 13.52 -15.67 17.91
N TYR A 46 13.11 -16.26 16.78
CA TYR A 46 14.13 -16.88 15.94
C TYR A 46 15.01 -15.74 15.40
N SER A 47 16.00 -15.35 16.19
CA SER A 47 17.18 -14.65 15.67
C SER A 47 17.78 -15.62 14.67
N SER A 48 17.63 -15.31 13.40
CA SER A 48 18.16 -16.09 12.27
C SER A 48 19.69 -15.93 12.20
N ASP A 49 20.37 -16.07 13.34
CA ASP A 49 21.83 -15.95 13.45
C ASP A 49 22.54 -17.32 13.41
N GLU A 50 21.82 -18.41 13.11
CA GLU A 50 22.45 -19.70 12.85
C GLU A 50 22.75 -19.82 11.35
N ASP A 51 23.98 -19.42 11.03
CA ASP A 51 24.72 -19.67 9.79
C ASP A 51 24.90 -21.20 9.56
N ASP A 52 23.82 -21.93 9.30
CA ASP A 52 23.89 -23.30 8.76
C ASP A 52 23.91 -23.20 7.22
N GLU A 53 25.04 -22.73 6.70
CA GLU A 53 25.47 -23.04 5.32
C GLU A 53 25.93 -24.50 5.34
N ASP A 54 25.14 -25.42 4.78
CA ASP A 54 25.56 -26.67 4.09
C ASP A 54 24.45 -27.73 4.15
N ASP A 55 23.44 -27.63 3.27
CA ASP A 55 22.63 -28.79 2.83
C ASP A 55 21.85 -28.38 1.56
N GLU A 56 22.60 -28.24 0.45
CA GLU A 56 22.03 -28.29 -0.89
C GLU A 56 21.85 -29.78 -1.25
N ASP A 57 20.61 -30.27 -1.35
CA ASP A 57 20.16 -31.35 -2.24
C ASP A 57 18.88 -32.02 -1.69
N ASP A 58 17.72 -31.37 -1.80
CA ASP A 58 16.42 -32.06 -1.78
C ASP A 58 15.38 -31.19 -2.53
N GLU A 59 15.56 -31.07 -3.84
CA GLU A 59 14.53 -30.59 -4.76
C GLU A 59 13.60 -31.77 -5.08
N ASP A 60 12.46 -31.93 -4.38
CA ASP A 60 11.30 -32.71 -4.89
C ASP A 60 10.01 -32.68 -4.01
N ASP A 61 9.84 -31.73 -3.06
CA ASP A 61 8.55 -31.57 -2.36
C ASP A 61 7.67 -30.51 -3.05
N GLU A 62 7.16 -30.87 -4.23
CA GLU A 62 6.07 -30.15 -4.90
C GLU A 62 4.72 -30.46 -4.21
N ASP A 63 3.95 -29.41 -3.93
CA ASP A 63 2.52 -29.41 -3.62
C ASP A 63 2.05 -29.67 -2.18
N ASP A 64 2.70 -29.06 -1.18
CA ASP A 64 1.98 -28.72 0.06
C ASP A 64 1.03 -27.55 -0.22
N GLU A 65 -0.17 -27.90 -0.72
CA GLU A 65 -1.28 -27.00 -0.87
C GLU A 65 -1.55 -26.34 0.49
N ASP A 66 -1.28 -25.03 0.62
CA ASP A 66 -1.48 -24.19 1.84
C ASP A 66 -2.98 -24.02 2.20
N GLY A 67 -3.75 -25.11 2.10
CA GLY A 67 -5.09 -25.21 2.62
C GLY A 67 -5.06 -24.86 4.10
N VAL A 68 -5.75 -23.78 4.46
CA VAL A 68 -5.97 -23.44 5.87
C VAL A 68 -6.82 -24.55 6.47
N ASP A 69 -6.18 -25.49 7.17
CA ASP A 69 -6.89 -26.54 7.89
C ASP A 69 -7.62 -25.92 9.09
N VAL A 70 -8.92 -25.66 8.89
CA VAL A 70 -9.84 -25.07 9.88
C VAL A 70 -9.94 -25.93 11.15
N GLY A 71 -9.46 -27.18 11.13
CA GLY A 71 -9.38 -28.07 12.30
C GLY A 71 -8.11 -27.93 13.14
N THR A 72 -7.09 -27.20 12.68
CA THR A 72 -5.82 -27.09 13.40
C THR A 72 -6.01 -26.38 14.74
N ARG A 73 -5.58 -27.05 15.82
CA ARG A 73 -5.60 -26.51 17.18
C ARG A 73 -4.24 -25.93 17.56
N TYR A 74 -4.27 -24.75 18.14
CA TYR A 74 -3.08 -24.05 18.61
C TYR A 74 -2.95 -24.25 20.12
N TYR A 75 -1.73 -24.46 20.61
CA TYR A 75 -1.47 -24.70 22.04
C TYR A 75 -0.47 -23.67 22.58
N LYS A 76 -0.64 -23.27 23.84
CA LYS A 76 0.30 -22.44 24.59
C LYS A 76 1.47 -23.25 25.10
N ALA A 77 2.48 -22.56 25.62
CA ALA A 77 3.63 -23.19 26.29
C ALA A 77 3.25 -24.08 27.49
N ASP A 78 2.12 -23.80 28.15
CA ASP A 78 1.61 -24.63 29.26
C ASP A 78 0.81 -25.87 28.79
N GLY A 79 0.71 -26.10 27.47
CA GLY A 79 -0.05 -27.18 26.86
C GLY A 79 -1.56 -26.93 26.80
N SER A 80 -2.07 -25.80 27.31
CA SER A 80 -3.49 -25.46 27.17
C SER A 80 -3.80 -24.96 25.76
N GLU A 81 -5.01 -25.23 25.27
CA GLU A 81 -5.46 -24.76 23.96
C GLU A 81 -5.50 -23.22 23.93
N PHE A 82 -4.92 -22.65 22.88
CA PHE A 82 -4.97 -21.23 22.58
C PHE A 82 -6.29 -20.93 21.86
N THR A 83 -7.14 -20.15 22.52
CA THR A 83 -8.50 -19.88 22.06
C THR A 83 -8.71 -18.40 21.80
N LEU A 84 -9.87 -18.04 21.26
CA LEU A 84 -10.27 -16.65 21.09
C LEU A 84 -10.26 -15.83 22.40
N ALA A 85 -10.40 -16.49 23.56
CA ALA A 85 -10.30 -15.86 24.87
C ALA A 85 -8.88 -15.34 25.20
N ASP A 86 -7.87 -15.90 24.53
CA ASP A 86 -6.45 -15.55 24.71
C ASP A 86 -5.99 -14.46 23.75
N VAL A 87 -6.83 -14.11 22.77
CA VAL A 87 -6.59 -13.02 21.82
C VAL A 87 -6.74 -11.66 22.53
N PRO A 88 -5.74 -10.76 22.40
CA PRO A 88 -5.87 -9.39 22.91
C PRO A 88 -7.11 -8.69 22.34
N LEU A 89 -7.90 -8.05 23.21
CA LEU A 89 -9.16 -7.39 22.82
C LEU A 89 -8.96 -6.38 21.67
N LYS A 90 -7.84 -5.66 21.68
CA LYS A 90 -7.50 -4.69 20.62
C LYS A 90 -7.30 -5.38 19.27
N SER A 91 -6.58 -6.50 19.23
CA SER A 91 -6.36 -7.28 18.01
C SER A 91 -7.67 -7.82 17.46
N LEU A 92 -8.53 -8.37 18.33
CA LEU A 92 -9.85 -8.86 17.94
C LEU A 92 -10.72 -7.75 17.30
N LEU A 93 -10.80 -6.58 17.94
CA LEU A 93 -11.60 -5.46 17.42
C LEU A 93 -11.06 -4.94 16.09
N ASN A 94 -9.74 -4.84 15.93
CA ASN A 94 -9.11 -4.43 14.67
C ASN A 94 -9.40 -5.44 13.55
N ALA A 95 -9.30 -6.73 13.84
CA ALA A 95 -9.61 -7.78 12.88
C ALA A 95 -11.09 -7.70 12.45
N ILE A 96 -12.02 -7.57 13.41
CA ILE A 96 -13.45 -7.43 13.12
C ILE A 96 -13.74 -6.16 12.29
N GLU A 97 -13.12 -5.03 12.61
CA GLU A 97 -13.30 -3.78 11.86
C GLU A 97 -12.84 -3.95 10.41
N GLY A 98 -11.65 -4.50 10.18
CA GLY A 98 -11.14 -4.80 8.84
C GLY A 98 -12.08 -5.74 8.07
N HIS A 99 -12.61 -6.75 8.76
CA HIS A 99 -13.53 -7.70 8.16
C HIS A 99 -14.89 -7.09 7.78
N ILE A 100 -15.42 -6.18 8.61
CA ILE A 100 -16.62 -5.39 8.31
C ILE A 100 -16.38 -4.51 7.08
N GLN A 101 -15.20 -3.88 6.98
CA GLN A 101 -14.86 -3.03 5.83
C GLN A 101 -14.83 -3.81 4.52
N ILE A 102 -14.36 -5.06 4.53
CA ILE A 102 -14.22 -5.86 3.32
C ILE A 102 -15.53 -6.55 2.94
N HIS A 103 -16.20 -7.21 3.89
CA HIS A 103 -17.27 -8.16 3.58
C HIS A 103 -18.69 -7.66 3.88
N VAL A 104 -18.85 -6.60 4.69
CA VAL A 104 -20.17 -6.03 4.98
C VAL A 104 -20.47 -4.88 4.02
N ALA A 105 -21.69 -4.88 3.47
CA ALA A 105 -22.16 -3.83 2.57
C ALA A 105 -22.03 -2.44 3.22
N GLU A 106 -21.56 -1.46 2.44
CA GLU A 106 -21.14 -0.15 2.95
C GLU A 106 -22.17 0.55 3.84
N TYR A 107 -23.44 0.55 3.41
CA TYR A 107 -24.54 1.18 4.15
C TYR A 107 -24.84 0.54 5.53
N ARG A 108 -24.35 -0.68 5.80
CA ARG A 108 -24.56 -1.41 7.07
C ARG A 108 -23.35 -1.40 7.99
N ARG A 109 -22.16 -1.02 7.51
CA ARG A 109 -20.90 -1.17 8.26
C ARG A 109 -20.94 -0.50 9.63
N THR A 110 -21.42 0.74 9.68
CA THR A 110 -21.53 1.54 10.93
C THR A 110 -22.50 0.90 11.92
N GLU A 111 -23.64 0.40 11.45
CA GLU A 111 -24.64 -0.25 12.30
C GLU A 111 -24.10 -1.56 12.89
N VAL A 112 -23.51 -2.41 12.04
CA VAL A 112 -22.93 -3.69 12.44
C VAL A 112 -21.82 -3.44 13.48
N TYR A 113 -20.90 -2.52 13.21
CA TYR A 113 -19.82 -2.19 14.15
C TYR A 113 -20.38 -1.72 15.49
N LYS A 114 -21.36 -0.81 15.48
CA LYS A 114 -22.02 -0.30 16.71
C LYS A 114 -22.62 -1.44 17.53
N ARG A 115 -23.30 -2.39 16.88
CA ARG A 115 -23.91 -3.56 17.55
C ARG A 115 -22.89 -4.53 18.13
N VAL A 116 -21.75 -4.71 17.47
CA VAL A 116 -20.65 -5.55 17.97
C VAL A 116 -20.07 -4.97 19.27
N VAL A 117 -19.82 -3.66 19.30
CA VAL A 117 -19.17 -3.00 20.44
C VAL A 117 -20.13 -2.55 21.54
N GLU A 118 -21.44 -2.69 21.33
CA GLU A 118 -22.49 -2.27 22.28
C GLU A 118 -22.34 -2.97 23.63
N GLY A 119 -21.92 -2.28 24.69
CA GLY A 119 -21.70 -2.90 26.00
C GLY A 119 -20.32 -3.51 26.20
N VAL A 120 -19.36 -3.20 25.32
CA VAL A 120 -17.93 -3.49 25.50
C VAL A 120 -17.33 -2.38 26.38
N HIS A 121 -17.56 -2.44 27.69
CA HIS A 121 -17.06 -1.46 28.66
C HIS A 121 -15.62 -1.82 29.09
N GLY A 122 -14.66 -0.90 29.00
CA GLY A 122 -13.29 -1.15 29.48
C GLY A 122 -12.18 -1.11 28.43
N GLY A 123 -12.36 -0.36 27.35
CA GLY A 123 -11.20 0.32 26.77
C GLY A 123 -10.75 1.40 27.76
N ARG A 124 -9.70 1.11 28.54
CA ARG A 124 -8.98 1.99 29.48
C ARG A 124 -9.73 2.68 30.64
N LEU A 125 -11.05 2.72 30.70
CA LEU A 125 -11.77 3.38 31.79
C LEU A 125 -12.91 2.50 32.31
N GLY A 126 -12.82 2.12 33.59
CA GLY A 126 -13.75 1.22 34.26
C GLY A 126 -15.03 1.91 34.75
N PRO A 127 -15.97 1.14 35.33
CA PRO A 127 -17.34 1.58 35.65
C PRO A 127 -17.48 2.29 37.02
N ALA A 128 -16.39 2.50 37.76
CA ALA A 128 -16.45 2.91 39.17
C ALA A 128 -16.29 4.42 39.40
N GLU A 129 -15.99 5.22 38.38
CA GLU A 129 -15.82 6.67 38.52
C GLU A 129 -16.79 7.41 37.60
N GLN A 130 -17.48 8.42 38.14
CA GLN A 130 -18.25 9.36 37.35
C GLN A 130 -17.28 10.20 36.52
N HIS A 131 -16.98 9.73 35.32
CA HIS A 131 -16.08 10.42 34.38
C HIS A 131 -16.73 11.74 33.95
N THR A 132 -15.97 12.83 34.02
CA THR A 132 -16.37 14.11 33.45
C THR A 132 -15.94 14.20 31.99
N LEU A 133 -16.47 15.19 31.26
CA LEU A 133 -16.23 15.39 29.82
C LEU A 133 -14.75 15.52 29.40
N ALA A 134 -13.84 15.65 30.37
CA ALA A 134 -12.39 15.74 30.16
C ALA A 134 -11.67 14.38 30.11
N ASP A 135 -12.30 13.27 30.52
CA ASP A 135 -11.58 12.04 30.88
C ASP A 135 -11.56 10.94 29.80
N VAL A 136 -12.34 11.07 28.72
CA VAL A 136 -12.30 10.16 27.55
C VAL A 136 -11.66 10.91 26.37
N PRO A 137 -10.90 10.25 25.46
CA PRO A 137 -10.47 10.80 24.16
C PRO A 137 -11.66 11.02 23.22
N ASN A 138 -12.64 11.80 23.67
CA ASN A 138 -13.83 12.23 22.97
C ASN A 138 -13.49 13.28 21.91
N CYS A 139 -12.22 13.63 21.73
CA CYS A 139 -11.71 14.38 20.59
C CYS A 139 -11.50 13.44 19.40
N TYR A 140 -10.95 12.23 19.55
CA TYR A 140 -10.56 11.43 18.36
C TYR A 140 -11.74 10.99 17.47
N VAL A 141 -12.79 10.40 18.04
CA VAL A 141 -13.97 9.96 17.28
C VAL A 141 -14.75 11.18 16.76
N ARG A 142 -14.76 12.26 17.56
CA ARG A 142 -15.51 13.48 17.31
C ARG A 142 -14.87 14.36 16.25
N ASP A 143 -13.56 14.53 16.31
CA ASP A 143 -12.71 15.22 15.33
C ASP A 143 -12.70 14.43 14.02
N ARG A 144 -12.73 13.09 14.07
CA ARG A 144 -12.85 12.26 12.87
C ARG A 144 -14.24 12.37 12.22
N LEU A 145 -15.31 12.42 13.01
CA LEU A 145 -16.69 12.69 12.54
C LEU A 145 -16.86 14.13 12.01
N MET A 146 -16.18 15.11 12.62
CA MET A 146 -16.16 16.50 12.16
C MET A 146 -15.37 16.65 10.85
N ASN A 147 -14.22 15.97 10.72
CA ASN A 147 -13.47 15.96 9.47
C ASN A 147 -14.22 15.23 8.35
N SER A 148 -14.89 14.11 8.63
CA SER A 148 -15.67 13.42 7.60
C SER A 148 -16.89 14.21 7.12
N THR A 149 -17.49 15.03 7.99
CA THR A 149 -18.64 15.88 7.60
C THR A 149 -18.22 17.13 6.84
N SER A 150 -16.98 17.61 7.02
CA SER A 150 -16.52 18.87 6.42
C SER A 150 -15.98 18.73 4.98
N ILE A 151 -15.76 17.51 4.49
CA ILE A 151 -15.07 17.31 3.20
C ILE A 151 -16.05 17.19 2.00
N ASP A 152 -17.29 16.73 2.19
CA ASP A 152 -18.17 16.39 1.03
C ASP A 152 -19.68 16.68 1.21
N ILE A 153 -20.11 17.44 2.24
CA ILE A 153 -21.53 17.70 2.50
C ILE A 153 -21.83 19.19 2.32
N ASP A 154 -23.00 19.50 1.72
CA ASP A 154 -23.52 20.87 1.60
C ASP A 154 -23.48 21.58 2.97
N PRO A 155 -22.97 22.81 3.09
CA PRO A 155 -22.81 23.52 4.35
C PRO A 155 -24.10 23.61 5.18
N GLU A 156 -25.27 23.67 4.55
CA GLU A 156 -26.55 23.73 5.27
C GLU A 156 -26.91 22.38 5.91
N ILE A 157 -26.58 21.27 5.23
CA ILE A 157 -26.75 19.90 5.76
C ILE A 157 -25.69 19.60 6.83
N CYS A 158 -24.47 20.12 6.66
CA CYS A 158 -23.39 19.99 7.65
C CYS A 158 -23.82 20.48 9.03
N ASP A 159 -24.43 21.66 9.11
CA ASP A 159 -24.83 22.24 10.38
C ASP A 159 -25.97 21.45 11.04
N GLN A 160 -26.86 20.87 10.24
CA GLN A 160 -27.93 20.00 10.74
C GLN A 160 -27.41 18.65 11.24
N VAL A 161 -26.42 18.06 10.56
CA VAL A 161 -25.70 16.86 11.01
C VAL A 161 -24.91 17.15 12.28
N ARG A 162 -24.16 18.26 12.34
CA ARG A 162 -23.43 18.69 13.54
C ARG A 162 -24.37 18.88 14.73
N LYS A 163 -25.52 19.52 14.52
CA LYS A 163 -26.54 19.69 15.56
C LYS A 163 -27.12 18.35 16.06
N THR A 164 -27.26 17.38 15.15
CA THR A 164 -27.80 16.05 15.47
C THR A 164 -26.78 15.17 16.21
N VAL A 165 -25.52 15.16 15.74
CA VAL A 165 -24.42 14.38 16.32
C VAL A 165 -23.94 14.99 17.64
N PHE A 166 -24.04 16.32 17.79
CA PHE A 166 -23.62 17.06 18.98
C PHE A 166 -24.80 17.72 19.71
N SER A 167 -25.89 16.98 19.91
CA SER A 167 -27.07 17.47 20.61
C SER A 167 -26.79 17.97 22.04
N GLY A 168 -25.69 17.54 22.66
CA GLY A 168 -25.22 18.01 23.97
C GLY A 168 -24.38 19.29 23.96
N LEU A 169 -24.07 19.87 22.80
CA LEU A 169 -23.33 21.13 22.69
C LEU A 169 -24.25 22.27 22.30
N THR A 170 -24.01 23.43 22.90
CA THR A 170 -24.65 24.66 22.43
C THR A 170 -24.12 25.04 21.03
N PRO A 171 -24.92 25.73 20.19
CA PRO A 171 -24.47 26.18 18.87
C PRO A 171 -23.18 27.02 18.92
N SER A 172 -22.99 27.80 19.99
CA SER A 172 -21.77 28.58 20.22
C SER A 172 -20.55 27.70 20.49
N GLN A 173 -20.70 26.62 21.26
CA GLN A 173 -19.63 25.64 21.49
C GLN A 173 -19.30 24.86 20.22
N ILE A 174 -20.28 24.48 19.39
CA ILE A 174 -20.04 23.84 18.09
C ILE A 174 -19.23 24.77 17.19
N LYS A 175 -19.60 26.07 17.13
CA LYS A 175 -18.91 27.08 16.35
C LYS A 175 -17.48 27.33 16.84
N GLN A 176 -17.27 27.43 18.16
CA GLN A 176 -15.94 27.54 18.74
C GLN A 176 -15.08 26.32 18.42
N TYR A 177 -15.63 25.11 18.56
CA TYR A 177 -14.91 23.88 18.29
C TYR A 177 -14.52 23.74 16.81
N ALA A 178 -15.40 24.10 15.88
CA ALA A 178 -15.10 24.14 14.45
C ALA A 178 -13.98 25.14 14.13
N ALA A 179 -14.02 26.33 14.73
CA ALA A 179 -12.97 27.33 14.58
C ALA A 179 -11.62 26.86 15.14
N THR A 180 -11.61 26.13 16.27
CA THR A 180 -10.37 25.57 16.82
C THR A 180 -9.77 24.49 15.91
N ILE A 181 -10.59 23.67 15.25
CA ILE A 181 -10.11 22.69 14.25
C ILE A 181 -9.50 23.40 13.05
N GLU A 182 -10.19 24.39 12.50
CA GLU A 182 -9.72 25.18 11.36
C GLU A 182 -8.42 25.95 11.68
N GLU A 183 -8.32 26.49 12.91
CA GLU A 183 -7.11 27.14 13.42
C GLU A 183 -5.95 26.15 13.58
N MET A 184 -6.21 24.96 14.13
CA MET A 184 -5.20 23.89 14.23
C MET A 184 -4.71 23.43 12.84
N GLU A 185 -5.58 23.38 11.83
CA GLU A 185 -5.22 23.05 10.45
C GLU A 185 -4.43 24.18 9.76
N CYS A 186 -4.81 25.44 10.01
CA CYS A 186 -4.10 26.62 9.51
C CYS A 186 -2.72 26.79 10.14
N GLN A 187 -2.56 26.48 11.43
CA GLN A 187 -1.26 26.47 12.10
C GLN A 187 -0.38 25.29 11.67
N ALA A 188 -0.98 24.13 11.33
CA ALA A 188 -0.25 22.97 10.82
C ALA A 188 0.23 23.13 9.36
N GLY A 189 -0.30 24.08 8.60
CA GLY A 189 0.09 24.36 7.22
C GLY A 189 0.31 25.85 6.99
N GLY A 190 1.50 26.36 7.27
CA GLY A 190 1.85 27.78 7.14
C GLY A 190 1.54 28.41 5.77
N ARG A 191 0.31 28.89 5.58
CA ARG A 191 -0.09 29.74 4.45
C ARG A 191 -0.88 30.94 4.94
N ARG A 192 -0.49 32.11 4.41
CA ARG A 192 -1.30 33.34 4.44
C ARG A 192 -2.50 33.17 3.49
N PRO A 193 -3.66 33.78 3.80
CA PRO A 193 -4.82 33.78 2.92
C PRO A 193 -4.47 34.49 1.61
N ALA A 194 -4.71 33.82 0.49
CA ALA A 194 -4.48 34.36 -0.84
C ALA A 194 -5.57 35.40 -1.17
N GLU A 195 -5.14 36.61 -1.54
CA GLU A 195 -6.01 37.63 -2.10
C GLU A 195 -6.67 37.14 -3.39
N THR A 196 -8.00 37.27 -3.43
CA THR A 196 -8.88 36.89 -4.52
C THR A 196 -8.62 37.76 -5.75
N LYS A 197 -7.86 37.25 -6.73
CA LYS A 197 -7.81 37.83 -8.08
C LYS A 197 -8.92 37.23 -8.95
N GLU A 198 -9.65 38.10 -9.64
CA GLU A 198 -10.75 37.77 -10.55
C GLU A 198 -10.35 36.80 -11.68
N PRO A 199 -11.30 35.98 -12.19
CA PRO A 199 -11.01 34.83 -13.03
C PRO A 199 -10.68 35.20 -14.49
N ARG A 200 -9.42 35.03 -14.89
CA ARG A 200 -8.97 34.95 -16.30
C ARG A 200 -9.33 33.61 -16.98
N ARG A 201 -10.57 33.14 -16.85
CA ARG A 201 -10.96 31.73 -17.10
C ARG A 201 -11.12 31.29 -18.55
N SER A 202 -11.22 32.17 -19.55
CA SER A 202 -11.56 31.73 -20.92
C SER A 202 -10.37 31.28 -21.78
N LYS A 203 -9.15 31.78 -21.53
CA LYS A 203 -7.97 31.47 -22.36
C LYS A 203 -7.27 30.17 -21.93
N GLU A 204 -7.17 29.92 -20.62
CA GLU A 204 -6.49 28.74 -20.06
C GLU A 204 -7.16 27.41 -20.44
N VAL A 205 -8.49 27.37 -20.47
CA VAL A 205 -9.23 26.13 -20.84
C VAL A 205 -8.97 25.74 -22.29
N SER A 206 -8.85 26.73 -23.19
CA SER A 206 -8.54 26.50 -24.59
C SER A 206 -7.10 26.00 -24.79
N ASP A 207 -6.14 26.57 -24.08
CA ASP A 207 -4.73 26.15 -24.14
C ASP A 207 -4.55 24.74 -23.55
N ARG A 208 -5.23 24.42 -22.44
CA ARG A 208 -5.22 23.07 -21.83
C ARG A 208 -5.72 22.00 -22.80
N ALA A 209 -6.88 22.23 -23.43
CA ALA A 209 -7.45 21.27 -24.39
C ALA A 209 -6.54 21.07 -25.62
N ARG A 210 -5.78 22.09 -26.04
CA ARG A 210 -4.81 21.99 -27.13
C ARG A 210 -3.64 21.08 -26.75
N ILE A 211 -3.07 21.27 -25.55
CA ILE A 211 -1.93 20.45 -25.06
C ILE A 211 -2.37 18.99 -24.87
N VAL A 212 -3.56 18.73 -24.32
CA VAL A 212 -4.09 17.36 -24.19
C VAL A 212 -4.13 16.66 -25.55
N ARG A 213 -4.66 17.33 -26.59
CA ARG A 213 -4.70 16.75 -27.95
C ARG A 213 -3.31 16.50 -28.50
N GLU A 214 -2.36 17.40 -28.27
CA GLU A 214 -0.97 17.23 -28.73
C GLU A 214 -0.29 16.00 -28.10
N ILE A 215 -0.47 15.80 -26.79
CA ILE A 215 0.01 14.59 -26.09
C ILE A 215 -0.71 13.34 -26.63
N GLN A 216 -2.03 13.44 -26.83
CA GLN A 216 -2.83 12.34 -27.38
C GLN A 216 -2.31 11.88 -28.74
N TYR A 217 -2.08 12.82 -29.67
CA TYR A 217 -1.61 12.50 -31.02
C TYR A 217 -0.16 12.01 -31.05
N SER A 218 0.72 12.62 -30.26
CA SER A 218 2.13 12.23 -30.23
C SER A 218 2.36 10.84 -29.65
N ARG A 219 1.60 10.45 -28.61
CA ARG A 219 1.77 9.16 -27.91
C ARG A 219 0.75 8.09 -28.31
N LYS A 220 -0.26 8.44 -29.09
CA LYS A 220 -1.38 7.56 -29.49
C LYS A 220 -2.12 6.97 -28.28
N ILE A 221 -2.35 7.79 -27.25
CA ILE A 221 -3.05 7.41 -26.01
C ILE A 221 -4.49 7.94 -25.98
N CYS A 222 -5.29 7.53 -24.99
CA CYS A 222 -6.65 8.06 -24.83
C CYS A 222 -6.64 9.47 -24.19
N PRO A 223 -7.69 10.29 -24.40
CA PRO A 223 -7.78 11.64 -23.83
C PRO A 223 -7.65 11.68 -22.30
N GLN A 224 -8.26 10.72 -21.61
CA GLN A 224 -8.20 10.63 -20.14
C GLN A 224 -6.77 10.37 -19.66
N GLU A 225 -6.00 9.58 -20.41
CA GLU A 225 -4.61 9.30 -20.10
C GLU A 225 -3.73 10.52 -20.34
N ALA A 226 -3.96 11.26 -21.43
CA ALA A 226 -3.28 12.52 -21.71
C ALA A 226 -3.58 13.59 -20.63
N GLU A 227 -4.83 13.69 -20.18
CA GLU A 227 -5.20 14.55 -19.04
C GLU A 227 -4.51 14.14 -17.75
N CYS A 228 -4.38 12.84 -17.47
CA CYS A 228 -3.64 12.36 -16.31
C CYS A 228 -2.16 12.75 -16.38
N ILE A 229 -1.53 12.63 -17.55
CA ILE A 229 -0.11 13.02 -17.74
C ILE A 229 0.04 14.52 -17.49
N MET A 230 -0.84 15.36 -18.05
CA MET A 230 -0.81 16.80 -17.80
C MET A 230 -1.03 17.14 -16.33
N LYS A 231 -2.01 16.51 -15.67
CA LYS A 231 -2.27 16.72 -14.24
C LYS A 231 -1.04 16.36 -13.42
N GLN A 232 -0.35 15.26 -13.74
CA GLN A 232 0.88 14.88 -13.05
C GLN A 232 1.99 15.92 -13.23
N ASP A 233 2.13 16.47 -14.43
CA ASP A 233 3.11 17.53 -14.74
C ASP A 233 2.85 18.79 -13.91
N GLU A 234 1.59 19.26 -13.88
CA GLU A 234 1.14 20.38 -13.04
C GLU A 234 1.39 20.12 -11.54
N LEU A 235 1.12 18.89 -11.08
CA LEU A 235 1.33 18.50 -9.69
C LEU A 235 2.81 18.47 -9.30
N LEU A 236 3.67 18.01 -10.20
CA LEU A 236 5.13 18.02 -10.02
C LEU A 236 5.66 19.45 -9.90
N ASP A 237 5.17 20.38 -10.72
CA ASP A 237 5.62 21.78 -10.63
C ASP A 237 5.23 22.44 -9.32
N ALA A 238 4.08 22.06 -8.77
CA ALA A 238 3.58 22.58 -7.50
C ALA A 238 4.22 21.93 -6.25
N ILE A 239 5.06 20.90 -6.39
CA ILE A 239 5.83 20.31 -5.28
C ILE A 239 7.05 21.19 -4.96
N ASP A 240 7.33 21.41 -3.69
CA ASP A 240 8.51 22.14 -3.23
C ASP A 240 9.75 21.23 -3.23
N ASP A 241 10.69 21.46 -4.16
CA ASP A 241 11.99 20.79 -4.23
C ASP A 241 13.10 21.48 -3.43
N THR A 242 12.78 22.53 -2.68
CA THR A 242 13.72 23.20 -1.76
C THR A 242 13.73 22.59 -0.36
N ILE A 243 12.81 21.65 -0.10
CA ILE A 243 12.74 20.91 1.17
C ILE A 243 14.07 20.19 1.41
N ASN A 244 14.55 20.26 2.65
CA ASN A 244 15.75 19.56 3.07
C ASN A 244 15.59 18.04 2.90
N LEU A 245 16.39 17.46 2.01
CA LEU A 245 16.49 16.02 1.79
C LEU A 245 17.55 15.38 2.71
N ALA A 246 17.74 15.85 3.94
CA ALA A 246 18.46 15.13 5.00
C ALA A 246 17.51 14.25 5.84
N PRO A 247 17.92 13.05 6.29
CA PRO A 247 17.05 12.13 7.02
C PRO A 247 16.35 12.85 8.17
N ASN A 248 15.06 12.63 8.33
CA ASN A 248 14.29 13.29 9.37
C ASN A 248 14.19 12.36 10.60
N PRO A 249 14.99 12.57 11.67
CA PRO A 249 15.00 11.70 12.83
C PRO A 249 13.64 11.66 13.56
N SER A 250 12.83 12.71 13.40
CA SER A 250 11.47 12.77 13.98
C SER A 250 10.45 11.91 13.21
N PHE A 251 10.80 11.43 12.02
CA PHE A 251 9.98 10.56 11.18
C PHE A 251 10.35 9.07 11.30
N THR A 252 11.58 8.77 11.76
CA THR A 252 12.19 7.43 11.90
C THR A 252 11.41 6.46 12.83
N ALA A 253 10.30 6.90 13.44
CA ALA A 253 9.42 6.05 14.24
C ALA A 253 8.43 5.22 13.41
N LEU A 254 8.35 5.41 12.09
CA LEU A 254 7.50 4.61 11.21
C LEU A 254 8.26 3.36 10.74
N LYS A 255 8.28 2.35 11.60
CA LYS A 255 8.44 0.96 11.17
C LYS A 255 7.22 0.58 10.33
N MET A 256 7.24 0.91 9.04
CA MET A 256 6.28 0.33 8.12
C MET A 256 6.81 -1.05 7.79
N LYS A 257 6.02 -2.08 8.09
CA LYS A 257 6.20 -3.37 7.42
C LYS A 257 6.19 -3.07 5.94
N CYS A 258 7.35 -3.23 5.30
CA CYS A 258 7.39 -3.22 3.86
C CYS A 258 6.38 -4.28 3.42
N LEU A 259 5.58 -4.01 2.38
CA LEU A 259 4.67 -5.03 1.90
C LEU A 259 5.55 -6.18 1.43
N GLU A 260 5.63 -7.23 2.25
CA GLU A 260 6.35 -8.45 1.92
C GLU A 260 5.87 -8.83 0.54
N PHE A 261 6.81 -8.74 -0.41
CA PHE A 261 6.53 -9.10 -1.77
C PHE A 261 6.41 -10.60 -1.74
N ASP A 262 5.18 -11.09 -1.67
CA ASP A 262 4.89 -12.51 -1.64
C ASP A 262 5.49 -13.17 -2.90
N PRO A 263 6.58 -13.93 -2.78
CA PRO A 263 7.21 -14.60 -3.92
C PRO A 263 6.26 -15.62 -4.55
N PHE A 264 5.28 -16.13 -3.79
CA PHE A 264 4.38 -17.21 -4.18
C PHE A 264 3.19 -16.74 -4.99
N LEU A 265 2.86 -15.44 -5.01
CA LEU A 265 1.81 -14.91 -5.89
C LEU A 265 2.18 -14.87 -7.39
N GLY A 266 3.19 -15.64 -7.82
CA GLY A 266 3.27 -16.43 -9.08
C GLY A 266 3.11 -15.72 -10.43
N THR A 267 2.74 -14.45 -10.46
CA THR A 267 2.30 -13.74 -11.65
C THR A 267 3.44 -12.97 -12.27
N GLY A 268 4.56 -13.66 -12.55
CA GLY A 268 5.63 -13.20 -13.44
C GLY A 268 5.89 -11.70 -13.41
N SER A 269 5.94 -11.11 -12.20
CA SER A 269 5.85 -9.66 -12.05
C SER A 269 7.05 -9.08 -12.74
N ARG A 270 6.78 -8.37 -13.83
CA ARG A 270 7.79 -7.77 -14.68
C ARG A 270 8.50 -6.71 -13.86
N ARG A 271 9.66 -7.07 -13.29
CA ARG A 271 10.44 -6.13 -12.51
C ARG A 271 11.10 -5.13 -13.42
N PHE A 272 10.98 -3.85 -13.09
CA PHE A 272 11.62 -2.77 -13.84
C PHE A 272 12.87 -2.32 -13.10
N SER A 273 13.93 -2.00 -13.84
CA SER A 273 15.20 -1.58 -13.26
C SER A 273 15.01 -0.27 -12.53
N VAL A 274 15.42 -0.18 -11.27
CA VAL A 274 15.48 1.10 -10.53
C VAL A 274 16.59 2.02 -11.04
N LEU A 275 17.49 1.52 -11.90
CA LEU A 275 18.64 2.25 -12.42
C LEU A 275 18.39 2.78 -13.83
N ILE A 276 17.80 1.95 -14.69
CA ILE A 276 17.62 2.24 -16.11
C ILE A 276 16.13 2.39 -16.41
N PRO A 277 15.67 3.60 -16.75
CA PRO A 277 14.27 3.85 -17.08
C PRO A 277 13.76 2.87 -18.16
N GLY A 278 12.55 2.35 -17.94
CA GLY A 278 11.85 1.49 -18.91
C GLY A 278 12.47 0.11 -19.17
N THR A 279 13.56 -0.25 -18.49
CA THR A 279 14.24 -1.53 -18.72
C THR A 279 13.64 -2.62 -17.83
N LEU A 280 13.15 -3.69 -18.46
CA LEU A 280 12.73 -4.91 -17.76
C LEU A 280 13.95 -5.67 -17.27
N VAL A 281 13.99 -5.98 -15.98
CA VAL A 281 15.03 -6.83 -15.41
C VAL A 281 14.65 -8.27 -15.70
N GLN A 282 15.52 -9.00 -16.38
CA GLN A 282 15.35 -10.44 -16.57
C GLN A 282 15.47 -11.14 -15.20
N LYS A 283 14.69 -12.20 -14.98
CA LYS A 283 14.80 -13.05 -13.78
C LYS A 283 16.26 -13.52 -13.66
N GLY A 284 16.94 -13.22 -12.55
CA GLY A 284 18.37 -13.50 -12.33
C GLY A 284 19.37 -12.45 -12.87
N ALA A 285 18.89 -11.34 -13.43
CA ALA A 285 19.70 -10.18 -13.81
C ALA A 285 19.64 -9.03 -12.80
N GLU A 286 18.84 -9.19 -11.74
CA GLU A 286 18.81 -8.22 -10.66
C GLU A 286 20.19 -8.17 -10.03
N ILE A 287 20.70 -6.95 -9.85
CA ILE A 287 21.89 -6.76 -9.03
C ILE A 287 21.50 -7.24 -7.64
N PRO A 288 22.12 -8.33 -7.14
CA PRO A 288 21.81 -8.81 -5.82
C PRO A 288 22.09 -7.66 -4.87
N MET A 289 21.08 -7.31 -4.10
CA MET A 289 21.24 -6.35 -3.02
C MET A 289 22.28 -6.93 -2.05
N PRO A 290 23.07 -6.09 -1.35
CA PRO A 290 24.02 -6.58 -0.35
C PRO A 290 23.36 -7.60 0.58
N ARG A 291 23.97 -8.79 0.75
CA ARG A 291 23.46 -9.84 1.65
C ARG A 291 23.21 -9.23 3.03
N GLY A 292 22.03 -9.49 3.61
CA GLY A 292 21.55 -8.88 4.86
C GLY A 292 20.60 -7.70 4.71
N TYR A 293 20.34 -7.22 3.48
CA TYR A 293 19.31 -6.21 3.22
C TYR A 293 18.03 -6.87 2.68
N ASP A 294 17.28 -7.54 3.57
CA ASP A 294 15.96 -8.07 3.24
C ASP A 294 14.98 -6.93 3.03
N ILE A 295 14.68 -6.62 1.77
CA ILE A 295 13.73 -5.57 1.37
C ILE A 295 12.29 -5.81 1.90
N GLY A 296 12.03 -6.95 2.55
CA GLY A 296 10.78 -7.22 3.27
C GLY A 296 10.78 -6.89 4.77
N LYS A 297 11.95 -6.84 5.43
CA LYS A 297 12.06 -7.08 6.87
C LYS A 297 12.32 -5.80 7.70
N ASP A 298 11.52 -4.75 7.50
CA ASP A 298 11.61 -3.45 8.19
C ASP A 298 12.67 -2.48 7.63
N CYS A 299 12.45 -1.98 6.40
CA CYS A 299 13.15 -0.78 5.95
C CYS A 299 12.62 0.44 6.71
N ASP A 300 13.38 0.94 7.68
CA ASP A 300 13.05 2.18 8.37
C ASP A 300 12.91 3.34 7.37
N ILE A 301 11.71 3.92 7.32
CA ILE A 301 11.44 5.06 6.46
C ILE A 301 11.97 6.31 7.15
N ASP A 302 13.16 6.75 6.73
CA ASP A 302 13.82 7.93 7.29
C ASP A 302 13.34 9.27 6.67
N ARG A 303 12.36 9.21 5.74
CA ARG A 303 11.80 10.35 5.00
C ARG A 303 10.31 10.51 5.14
N ASP A 304 9.88 11.76 5.30
CA ASP A 304 8.46 12.07 5.26
C ASP A 304 7.91 12.11 3.83
N CYS A 305 6.58 12.12 3.69
CA CYS A 305 5.92 12.12 2.38
C CYS A 305 6.26 13.37 1.55
N GLY A 306 6.54 14.51 2.19
CA GLY A 306 6.97 15.73 1.51
C GLY A 306 8.34 15.58 0.88
N GLN A 307 9.29 15.02 1.63
CA GLN A 307 10.63 14.70 1.14
C GLN A 307 10.57 13.69 -0.02
N VAL A 308 9.81 12.60 0.10
CA VAL A 308 9.68 11.61 -0.98
C VAL A 308 9.07 12.23 -2.24
N ARG A 309 8.06 13.09 -2.11
CA ARG A 309 7.53 13.84 -3.27
C ARG A 309 8.56 14.75 -3.92
N ALA A 310 9.36 15.46 -3.12
CA ALA A 310 10.45 16.28 -3.65
C ALA A 310 11.49 15.43 -4.38
N MET A 311 11.84 14.26 -3.86
CA MET A 311 12.73 13.31 -4.53
C MET A 311 12.16 12.85 -5.88
N ILE A 312 10.86 12.52 -5.95
CA ILE A 312 10.18 12.19 -7.22
C ILE A 312 10.27 13.36 -8.21
N LYS A 313 9.97 14.58 -7.77
CA LYS A 313 10.07 15.78 -8.61
C LYS A 313 11.48 15.94 -9.16
N ILE A 314 12.50 15.85 -8.32
CA ILE A 314 13.89 16.04 -8.75
C ILE A 314 14.31 14.92 -9.72
N LEU A 315 13.97 13.67 -9.42
CA LEU A 315 14.24 12.52 -10.29
C LEU A 315 13.62 12.71 -11.68
N VAL A 316 12.37 13.17 -11.74
CA VAL A 316 11.63 13.31 -13.01
C VAL A 316 12.01 14.59 -13.77
N ARG A 317 12.20 15.72 -13.08
CA ARG A 317 12.46 17.01 -13.72
C ARG A 317 13.94 17.26 -14.03
N ARG A 318 14.84 16.79 -13.16
CA ARG A 318 16.30 16.96 -13.33
C ARG A 318 17.00 15.71 -13.85
N GLY A 319 16.38 14.54 -13.69
CA GLY A 319 16.93 13.27 -14.14
C GLY A 319 16.48 12.85 -15.54
N HIS A 320 16.77 11.59 -15.87
CA HIS A 320 16.41 10.95 -17.13
C HIS A 320 15.14 10.09 -17.03
N TRP A 321 14.36 10.28 -15.97
CA TRP A 321 13.17 9.49 -15.70
C TRP A 321 11.93 10.26 -16.11
N THR A 322 11.06 9.63 -16.86
CA THR A 322 9.68 10.10 -16.98
C THR A 322 8.86 9.63 -15.79
N ILE A 323 7.76 10.33 -15.49
CA ILE A 323 6.82 9.89 -14.46
C ILE A 323 6.23 8.51 -14.76
N GLU A 324 6.13 8.15 -16.04
CA GLU A 324 5.62 6.85 -16.49
C GLU A 324 6.60 5.73 -16.16
N GLU A 325 7.89 5.92 -16.49
CA GLU A 325 8.94 4.96 -16.16
C GLU A 325 9.10 4.80 -14.66
N PHE A 326 9.02 5.90 -13.90
CA PHE A 326 9.03 5.86 -12.45
C PHE A 326 7.83 5.05 -11.92
N THR A 327 6.62 5.31 -12.43
CA THR A 327 5.41 4.58 -12.04
C THR A 327 5.53 3.08 -12.34
N LEU A 328 6.11 2.72 -13.49
CA LEU A 328 6.39 1.32 -13.84
C LEU A 328 7.39 0.68 -12.88
N ALA A 329 8.43 1.41 -12.48
CA ALA A 329 9.45 0.94 -11.53
C ALA A 329 8.96 0.76 -10.09
N LEU A 330 7.82 1.36 -9.71
CA LEU A 330 7.21 1.12 -8.39
C LEU A 330 6.46 -0.21 -8.28
N GLU A 331 6.19 -0.86 -9.42
CA GLU A 331 5.50 -2.15 -9.53
C GLU A 331 4.18 -2.21 -8.74
N GLY A 332 3.07 -1.78 -9.34
CA GLY A 332 1.73 -1.99 -8.76
C GLY A 332 0.87 -0.74 -8.67
N PRO A 333 1.37 0.41 -8.18
CA PRO A 333 0.57 1.63 -8.14
C PRO A 333 0.14 2.06 -9.54
N ARG A 334 -1.16 2.27 -9.73
CA ARG A 334 -1.72 2.84 -10.96
C ARG A 334 -1.37 4.31 -11.06
N ARG A 335 -1.31 4.85 -12.28
CA ARG A 335 -1.03 6.28 -12.54
C ARG A 335 -1.89 7.22 -11.69
N GLY A 336 -3.19 6.93 -11.55
CA GLY A 336 -4.10 7.70 -10.70
C GLY A 336 -3.72 7.73 -9.21
N GLN A 337 -3.18 6.63 -8.67
CA GLN A 337 -2.72 6.57 -7.28
C GLN A 337 -1.46 7.43 -7.09
N VAL A 338 -0.55 7.42 -8.07
CA VAL A 338 0.62 8.31 -8.08
C VAL A 338 0.17 9.77 -8.11
N SER A 339 -0.78 10.12 -8.98
CA SER A 339 -1.34 11.48 -9.03
C SER A 339 -1.96 11.91 -7.69
N GLN A 340 -2.76 11.05 -7.06
CA GLN A 340 -3.36 11.32 -5.75
C GLN A 340 -2.29 11.49 -4.65
N PHE A 341 -1.19 10.76 -4.72
CA PHE A 341 -0.07 10.92 -3.79
C PHE A 341 0.65 12.26 -4.00
N LEU A 342 0.92 12.64 -5.25
CA LEU A 342 1.57 13.90 -5.63
C LEU A 342 0.68 15.13 -5.35
N GLU A 343 -0.64 14.98 -5.36
CA GLU A 343 -1.63 16.02 -5.04
C GLU A 343 -1.64 16.38 -3.55
N LYS A 344 -1.31 15.42 -2.67
CA LYS A 344 -1.22 15.66 -1.24
C LYS A 344 -0.07 16.61 -0.88
N ARG A 345 -0.22 17.34 0.23
CA ARG A 345 0.72 18.36 0.71
C ARG A 345 1.00 18.16 2.19
N GLY A 346 2.24 18.36 2.61
CA GLY A 346 2.66 18.23 4.01
C GLY A 346 3.29 16.87 4.37
N PRO A 347 4.09 16.81 5.44
CA PRO A 347 5.03 15.71 5.70
C PRO A 347 4.34 14.36 5.96
N ARG A 348 3.14 14.35 6.54
CA ARG A 348 2.42 13.11 6.88
C ARG A 348 1.29 12.77 5.90
N GLN A 349 0.96 13.68 4.99
CA GLN A 349 -0.15 13.50 4.06
C GLN A 349 0.28 12.57 2.93
N GLY A 350 -0.36 11.39 2.88
CA GLY A 350 -0.02 10.33 1.91
C GLY A 350 0.68 9.12 2.53
N LYS A 351 0.90 9.09 3.85
CA LYS A 351 1.56 7.95 4.53
C LYS A 351 0.87 6.60 4.33
N GLN A 352 -0.45 6.60 4.11
CA GLN A 352 -1.26 5.40 3.84
C GLN A 352 -1.33 5.04 2.36
N SER A 353 -0.80 5.88 1.47
CA SER A 353 -0.74 5.56 0.05
C SER A 353 0.30 4.48 -0.18
N SER A 354 -0.03 3.43 -0.93
CA SER A 354 0.94 2.42 -1.36
C SER A 354 2.08 2.99 -2.19
N VAL A 355 1.89 4.17 -2.80
CA VAL A 355 2.93 4.90 -3.54
C VAL A 355 4.06 5.31 -2.62
N PHE A 356 3.77 5.69 -1.37
CA PHE A 356 4.77 6.20 -0.43
C PHE A 356 5.86 5.19 -0.09
N PRO A 357 5.56 4.01 0.52
CA PRO A 357 6.59 3.03 0.85
C PRO A 357 7.29 2.50 -0.40
N ARG A 358 6.55 2.23 -1.50
CA ARG A 358 7.16 1.76 -2.75
C ARG A 358 8.13 2.78 -3.37
N SER A 359 7.79 4.07 -3.31
CA SER A 359 8.71 5.13 -3.76
C SER A 359 9.94 5.18 -2.90
N TRP A 360 9.79 5.01 -1.59
CA TRP A 360 10.92 4.95 -0.67
C TRP A 360 11.84 3.76 -0.98
N ASP A 361 11.26 2.57 -1.18
CA ASP A 361 12.01 1.37 -1.55
C ASP A 361 12.77 1.56 -2.86
N PHE A 362 12.14 2.17 -3.86
CA PHE A 362 12.79 2.52 -5.13
C PHE A 362 14.05 3.38 -4.88
N PHE A 363 13.93 4.41 -4.06
CA PHE A 363 15.04 5.32 -3.76
C PHE A 363 16.12 4.65 -2.91
N LYS A 364 15.77 3.86 -1.90
CA LYS A 364 16.72 3.09 -1.10
C LYS A 364 17.49 2.07 -1.92
N ARG A 365 16.82 1.37 -2.84
CA ARG A 365 17.50 0.47 -3.79
C ARG A 365 18.53 1.22 -4.64
N ARG A 366 18.21 2.43 -5.13
CA ARG A 366 19.18 3.27 -5.86
C ARG A 366 20.37 3.67 -4.99
N GLU A 367 20.11 4.09 -3.75
CA GLU A 367 21.15 4.48 -2.77
C GLU A 367 22.13 3.32 -2.50
N LEU A 368 21.58 2.13 -2.23
CA LEU A 368 22.37 0.92 -1.94
C LEU A 368 23.20 0.45 -3.13
N LEU A 369 22.75 0.75 -4.35
CA LEU A 369 23.50 0.51 -5.58
C LEU A 369 24.55 1.61 -5.86
N GLY A 370 24.74 2.55 -4.93
CA GLY A 370 25.74 3.61 -5.03
C GLY A 370 25.33 4.79 -5.91
N PHE A 371 24.05 4.92 -6.24
CA PHE A 371 23.55 6.05 -7.01
C PHE A 371 22.96 7.11 -6.08
N GLU A 372 23.26 8.37 -6.38
CA GLU A 372 22.56 9.46 -5.71
C GLU A 372 21.04 9.33 -5.95
N LEU A 373 20.28 9.53 -4.87
CA LEU A 373 18.83 9.34 -4.82
C LEU A 373 18.10 10.04 -5.98
N THR A 374 18.62 11.20 -6.40
CA THR A 374 17.98 12.07 -7.38
C THR A 374 18.85 12.36 -8.61
N ALA A 375 20.09 11.91 -8.67
CA ALA A 375 20.93 12.20 -9.84
C ALA A 375 20.69 11.21 -10.97
N ALA A 376 20.95 11.69 -12.18
CA ALA A 376 21.11 10.83 -13.34
C ALA A 376 22.25 9.83 -13.08
N PRO A 377 22.09 8.54 -13.44
CA PRO A 377 23.21 7.61 -13.44
C PRO A 377 24.34 8.16 -14.34
N PRO A 378 25.62 8.03 -13.95
CA PRO A 378 26.74 8.50 -14.76
C PRO A 378 26.66 7.95 -16.18
N GLN A 379 26.79 8.79 -17.20
CA GLN A 379 26.67 8.39 -18.62
C GLN A 379 27.57 7.21 -19.00
N LYS A 380 28.75 7.09 -18.36
CA LYS A 380 29.66 5.95 -18.55
C LYS A 380 29.04 4.63 -18.13
N LEU A 381 28.35 4.61 -17.00
CA LEU A 381 27.73 3.41 -16.44
C LEU A 381 26.47 3.03 -17.23
N ALA A 382 25.71 4.02 -17.71
CA ALA A 382 24.63 3.78 -18.67
C ALA A 382 25.15 3.18 -19.99
N ARG A 383 26.35 3.60 -20.43
CA ARG A 383 27.01 3.02 -21.61
C ARG A 383 27.53 1.60 -21.35
N GLU A 384 28.18 1.35 -20.22
CA GLU A 384 28.69 0.03 -19.85
C GLU A 384 27.57 -0.98 -19.63
N VAL A 385 26.50 -0.63 -18.92
CA VAL A 385 25.35 -1.53 -18.75
C VAL A 385 24.64 -1.77 -20.10
N ARG A 386 24.56 -0.76 -20.97
CA ARG A 386 24.05 -0.93 -22.33
C ARG A 386 24.93 -1.86 -23.16
N GLU A 387 26.26 -1.79 -23.03
CA GLU A 387 27.18 -2.72 -23.71
C GLU A 387 27.09 -4.14 -23.13
N LEU A 388 26.94 -4.30 -21.81
CA LEU A 388 26.71 -5.60 -21.16
C LEU A 388 25.39 -6.23 -21.60
N LEU A 389 24.33 -5.43 -21.74
CA LEU A 389 23.04 -5.90 -22.27
C LEU A 389 23.15 -6.34 -23.73
N LYS A 390 23.90 -5.61 -24.58
CA LYS A 390 24.17 -6.05 -25.96
C LYS A 390 24.94 -7.37 -26.01
N LEU A 391 25.93 -7.55 -25.14
CA LEU A 391 26.69 -8.80 -25.06
C LEU A 391 25.80 -9.97 -24.61
N ARG A 392 24.80 -9.71 -23.77
CA ARG A 392 23.83 -10.71 -23.29
C ARG A 392 22.75 -11.05 -24.32
N GLU A 393 22.42 -10.13 -25.23
CA GLU A 393 21.52 -10.39 -26.37
C GLU A 393 22.16 -11.25 -27.46
N VAL A 394 23.50 -11.26 -27.54
CA VAL A 394 24.26 -12.17 -28.39
C VAL A 394 24.47 -13.49 -27.65
N ASP A 395 23.39 -14.24 -27.44
CA ASP A 395 23.50 -15.66 -27.10
C ASP A 395 23.95 -16.41 -28.38
N PRO A 396 25.19 -16.95 -28.44
CA PRO A 396 25.69 -17.63 -29.62
C PRO A 396 24.86 -18.87 -29.99
N ASN A 397 24.01 -19.37 -29.08
CA ASN A 397 23.16 -20.53 -29.33
C ASN A 397 21.74 -20.20 -29.82
N ARG A 398 21.33 -18.93 -29.86
CA ARG A 398 19.96 -18.54 -30.26
C ARG A 398 19.70 -18.60 -31.77
N GLY A 399 20.72 -18.93 -32.58
CA GLY A 399 20.63 -19.04 -34.04
C GLY A 399 20.75 -20.46 -34.62
N HIS A 400 21.15 -21.46 -33.83
CA HIS A 400 21.21 -22.84 -34.32
C HIS A 400 19.84 -23.50 -34.20
N LYS A 401 18.95 -23.09 -35.12
CA LYS A 401 17.84 -23.93 -35.58
C LYS A 401 18.44 -25.31 -35.84
N ARG A 402 18.15 -26.29 -34.97
CA ARG A 402 18.42 -27.70 -35.24
C ARG A 402 17.89 -27.96 -36.64
N ARG A 403 18.79 -28.16 -37.61
CA ARG A 403 18.40 -28.69 -38.91
C ARG A 403 17.78 -30.04 -38.58
N GLY A 404 16.46 -30.12 -38.68
CA GLY A 404 15.77 -31.40 -38.60
C GLY A 404 16.41 -32.35 -39.63
N PRO A 405 16.48 -33.65 -39.34
CA PRO A 405 17.00 -34.62 -40.29
C PRO A 405 16.06 -34.69 -41.49
N GLU A 406 16.34 -33.90 -42.51
CA GLU A 406 15.75 -34.07 -43.83
C GLU A 406 16.38 -35.30 -44.48
N ASN A 407 15.50 -36.17 -44.99
CA ASN A 407 15.77 -37.28 -45.91
C ASN A 407 16.41 -38.55 -45.31
N LEU A 408 15.61 -39.31 -44.56
CA LEU A 408 15.58 -40.76 -44.72
C LEU A 408 14.42 -41.13 -45.66
N GLU A 409 14.81 -41.73 -46.77
CA GLU A 409 14.00 -42.15 -47.90
C GLU A 409 12.72 -42.89 -47.48
N ARG A 410 11.55 -42.36 -47.88
CA ARG A 410 10.30 -43.13 -47.87
C ARG A 410 10.37 -44.21 -48.96
N PRO A 411 10.21 -45.51 -48.62
CA PRO A 411 10.09 -46.56 -49.63
C PRO A 411 8.78 -46.39 -50.39
N ARG A 412 8.88 -46.17 -51.71
CA ARG A 412 7.76 -46.38 -52.64
C ARG A 412 7.47 -47.88 -52.74
N LYS A 413 6.23 -48.30 -52.44
CA LYS A 413 5.51 -49.53 -52.89
C LYS A 413 4.23 -49.63 -52.02
N LEU A 414 3.04 -49.98 -52.48
CA LEU A 414 2.53 -50.62 -53.69
C LEU A 414 1.13 -50.06 -54.00
N ARG A 415 0.85 -49.84 -55.28
CA ARG A 415 -0.51 -49.65 -55.80
C ARG A 415 -1.27 -50.98 -55.64
N LYS A 416 -2.38 -50.98 -54.91
CA LYS A 416 -3.40 -52.04 -55.01
C LYS A 416 -4.16 -51.82 -56.32
N ALA A 417 -4.16 -52.84 -57.17
CA ALA A 417 -5.07 -52.97 -58.29
C ALA A 417 -6.48 -53.26 -57.75
N SER A 418 -7.45 -52.46 -58.16
CA SER A 418 -8.87 -52.76 -58.07
C SER A 418 -9.32 -53.25 -59.44
N ASN A 419 -9.62 -54.55 -59.54
CA ASN A 419 -10.44 -55.12 -60.61
C ASN A 419 -11.73 -55.64 -59.99
N CYS A 420 -12.80 -55.49 -60.79
CA CYS A 420 -14.11 -56.16 -60.83
C CYS A 420 -14.57 -57.01 -59.65
#